data_AF-A0AB38TNX0-F1
#
_entry.id   AF-A0AB38TNX0-F1
#
_cell.length_a   1.000
_cell.length_b   1.000
_cell.length_c   1.000
_cell.angle_alpha   90.00
_cell.angle_beta   90.00
_cell.angle_gamma   90.00
#
_symmetry.space_group_name_H-M   'P 1'
#
loop_
_entity.id
_entity.type
_entity.pdbx_description
1 polymer ?
#
loop_
_entity_poly.entity_id
_entity_poly.type
_entity_poly.pdbx_seq_one_letter_code
_entity_poly.pdbx_strand_id
1 'polypeptide(L)'
;MSDLIKSLPSKIDLEKSRVKPYEGFIFLCGGPTDARSALPTSLRDALYRELVKRDSDEARIRVAEHYKDWAHDSIYNDLVLFEQHIAELSSIIVLILESPGAIAELGLFSTIDVFREKLLVFVDSQYYKTSSFIKLGPVDFLEKNHGNIAEVHRWLNNRLQVDGELAEDLQAEIAEAVRSRLSKKKITEKPFNRNQWLHFALLVCDLLDLYSALTVRELRSFLDEQDYRKANTS
;
A
#
# COMPACT_ATOMS: atom_id res chain seq x y z
N MET A 1 -10.71 35.82 9.65
CA MET A 1 -10.39 34.40 9.88
C MET A 1 -11.56 33.67 10.53
N SER A 2 -12.10 34.15 11.68
CA SER A 2 -13.34 33.66 12.33
C SER A 2 -14.50 33.36 11.38
N ASP A 3 -14.87 34.31 10.52
CA ASP A 3 -16.11 34.21 9.74
C ASP A 3 -15.96 33.30 8.51
N LEU A 4 -14.73 33.13 8.01
CA LEU A 4 -14.44 32.18 6.95
C LEU A 4 -14.54 30.75 7.49
N ILE A 5 -13.92 30.47 8.65
CA ILE A 5 -13.98 29.18 9.35
C ILE A 5 -15.43 28.78 9.66
N LYS A 6 -16.25 29.74 10.11
CA LYS A 6 -17.67 29.48 10.42
C LYS A 6 -18.57 29.31 9.19
N SER A 7 -18.24 29.94 8.06
CA SER A 7 -19.12 29.94 6.88
C SER A 7 -18.75 28.89 5.82
N LEU A 8 -17.50 28.45 5.76
CA LEU A 8 -17.06 27.48 4.76
C LEU A 8 -17.73 26.09 4.87
N PRO A 9 -17.98 25.50 6.05
CA PRO A 9 -18.64 24.19 6.13
C PRO A 9 -19.99 24.21 5.41
N SER A 10 -20.76 25.30 5.57
CA SER A 10 -22.06 25.48 4.90
C SER A 10 -21.98 25.67 3.38
N LYS A 11 -20.78 25.88 2.84
CA LYS A 11 -20.52 26.11 1.41
C LYS A 11 -19.93 24.88 0.71
N ILE A 12 -19.57 23.84 1.45
CA ILE A 12 -19.00 22.61 0.91
C ILE A 12 -20.10 21.54 0.90
N ASP A 13 -20.37 21.00 -0.30
CA ASP A 13 -21.25 19.85 -0.48
C ASP A 13 -20.38 18.61 -0.75
N LEU A 14 -20.09 17.84 0.30
CA LEU A 14 -19.23 16.65 0.18
C LEU A 14 -19.84 15.55 -0.70
N GLU A 15 -21.17 15.46 -0.79
CA GLU A 15 -21.83 14.47 -1.64
C GLU A 15 -21.65 14.76 -3.12
N LYS A 16 -21.48 16.04 -3.47
CA LYS A 16 -21.15 16.47 -4.85
C LYS A 16 -19.64 16.62 -5.07
N SER A 17 -18.83 16.44 -4.03
CA SER A 17 -17.38 16.59 -4.12
C SER A 17 -16.73 15.38 -4.78
N ARG A 18 -15.56 15.61 -5.39
CA ARG A 18 -14.77 14.56 -6.06
C ARG A 18 -13.36 14.56 -5.50
N VAL A 19 -12.80 13.37 -5.34
CA VAL A 19 -11.42 13.18 -4.97
C VAL A 19 -10.58 13.24 -6.24
N LYS A 20 -9.61 14.15 -6.26
CA LYS A 20 -8.65 14.30 -7.35
C LYS A 20 -7.80 13.02 -7.51
N PRO A 21 -7.22 12.79 -8.70
CA PRO A 21 -6.26 11.71 -8.89
C PRO A 21 -5.17 11.75 -7.82
N TYR A 22 -5.06 10.68 -7.04
CA TYR A 22 -4.04 10.51 -6.02
C TYR A 22 -3.01 9.49 -6.50
N GLU A 23 -1.77 9.92 -6.69
CA GLU A 23 -0.72 9.11 -7.30
C GLU A 23 -0.28 7.94 -6.43
N GLY A 24 -0.28 8.11 -5.10
CA GLY A 24 0.15 7.11 -4.13
C GLY A 24 1.62 6.67 -4.28
N PHE A 25 2.05 5.84 -3.33
CA PHE A 25 3.41 5.30 -3.28
C PHE A 25 3.45 3.79 -3.59
N ILE A 26 4.65 3.27 -3.86
CA ILE A 26 4.95 1.85 -3.99
C ILE A 26 5.14 1.30 -2.58
N PHE A 27 4.17 0.52 -2.09
CA PHE A 27 4.31 -0.17 -0.82
C PHE A 27 5.00 -1.50 -1.05
N LEU A 28 6.20 -1.67 -0.50
CA LEU A 28 7.08 -2.80 -0.79
C LEU A 28 7.21 -3.74 0.41
N CYS A 29 6.55 -4.89 0.31
CA CYS A 29 6.47 -5.94 1.34
C CYS A 29 7.28 -7.19 0.92
N GLY A 30 7.88 -7.89 1.89
CA GLY A 30 8.70 -9.08 1.60
C GLY A 30 9.80 -9.37 2.63
N GLY A 31 10.93 -9.89 2.14
CA GLY A 31 12.09 -10.32 2.92
C GLY A 31 13.04 -9.18 3.27
N PRO A 32 14.12 -9.41 4.02
CA PRO A 32 15.01 -8.33 4.48
C PRO A 32 15.79 -7.66 3.34
N THR A 33 16.16 -6.39 3.53
CA THR A 33 17.10 -5.66 2.67
C THR A 33 18.44 -5.46 3.40
N ASP A 34 19.57 -5.59 2.70
CA ASP A 34 20.89 -5.29 3.26
C ASP A 34 21.80 -4.63 2.22
N ALA A 35 21.86 -3.30 2.26
CA ALA A 35 22.70 -2.50 1.37
C ALA A 35 24.21 -2.77 1.47
N ARG A 36 24.67 -3.47 2.53
CA ARG A 36 26.09 -3.83 2.70
C ARG A 36 26.43 -5.16 2.03
N SER A 37 25.43 -5.99 1.73
CA SER A 37 25.65 -7.26 1.05
C SER A 37 25.95 -7.03 -0.43
N ALA A 38 26.98 -7.72 -0.95
CA ALA A 38 27.35 -7.63 -2.36
C ALA A 38 26.20 -8.09 -3.26
N LEU A 39 25.57 -9.22 -2.92
CA LEU A 39 24.39 -9.76 -3.59
C LEU A 39 23.12 -9.47 -2.80
N PRO A 40 21.95 -9.42 -3.46
CA PRO A 40 20.66 -9.29 -2.78
C PRO A 40 20.43 -10.39 -1.73
N THR A 41 19.93 -10.00 -0.55
CA THR A 41 19.57 -10.96 0.52
C THR A 41 18.15 -11.51 0.42
N SER A 42 17.34 -10.91 -0.45
CA SER A 42 15.95 -11.26 -0.75
C SER A 42 15.59 -10.77 -2.15
N LEU A 43 14.49 -11.25 -2.72
CA LEU A 43 13.98 -10.71 -3.98
C LEU A 43 13.45 -9.28 -3.77
N ARG A 44 12.93 -8.94 -2.58
CA ARG A 44 12.63 -7.54 -2.22
C ARG A 44 13.86 -6.65 -2.27
N ASP A 45 15.00 -7.13 -1.78
CA ASP A 45 16.27 -6.40 -1.83
C ASP A 45 16.73 -6.18 -3.28
N ALA A 46 16.62 -7.21 -4.13
CA ALA A 46 16.92 -7.10 -5.55
C ALA A 46 16.03 -6.05 -6.23
N LEU A 47 14.72 -6.11 -5.99
CA LEU A 47 13.76 -5.14 -6.52
C LEU A 47 14.07 -3.72 -6.03
N TYR A 48 14.34 -3.56 -4.73
CA TYR A 48 14.68 -2.26 -4.15
C TYR A 48 15.92 -1.67 -4.83
N ARG A 49 17.01 -2.44 -4.93
CA ARG A 49 18.27 -2.03 -5.59
C ARG A 49 18.06 -1.61 -7.04
N GLU A 50 17.14 -2.24 -7.77
CA GLU A 50 16.82 -1.85 -9.14
C GLU A 50 15.94 -0.60 -9.23
N LEU A 51 14.93 -0.47 -8.36
CA LEU A 51 14.04 0.70 -8.37
C LEU A 51 14.79 1.98 -7.98
N VAL A 52 15.69 1.92 -7.00
CA VAL A 52 16.44 3.12 -6.56
C VAL A 52 17.43 3.66 -7.59
N LYS A 53 17.65 2.96 -8.72
CA LYS A 53 18.40 3.50 -9.86
C LYS A 53 17.68 4.67 -10.54
N ARG A 54 16.40 4.91 -10.24
CA ARG A 54 15.61 6.04 -10.72
C ARG A 54 15.06 6.83 -9.54
N ASP A 55 15.46 8.09 -9.41
CA ASP A 55 15.00 9.00 -8.35
C ASP A 55 13.46 9.08 -8.26
N SER A 56 12.76 9.00 -9.42
CA SER A 56 11.31 9.01 -9.49
C SER A 56 10.65 7.79 -8.85
N ASP A 57 11.30 6.62 -8.94
CA ASP A 57 10.82 5.39 -8.33
C ASP A 57 11.19 5.42 -6.84
N GLU A 58 12.45 5.73 -6.49
CA GLU A 58 12.96 5.81 -5.12
C GLU A 58 12.09 6.71 -4.23
N ALA A 59 11.78 7.93 -4.69
CA ALA A 59 10.99 8.90 -3.93
C ALA A 59 9.60 8.35 -3.52
N ARG A 60 9.10 7.35 -4.26
CA ARG A 60 7.81 6.71 -4.07
C ARG A 60 7.89 5.37 -3.33
N ILE A 61 9.06 4.86 -2.96
CA ILE A 61 9.13 3.60 -2.21
C ILE A 61 8.78 3.85 -0.75
N ARG A 62 7.89 3.04 -0.18
CA ARG A 62 7.64 2.95 1.25
C ARG A 62 7.72 1.49 1.69
N VAL A 63 8.34 1.27 2.83
CA VAL A 63 8.38 -0.03 3.53
C VAL A 63 7.89 0.20 4.95
N ALA A 64 7.19 -0.76 5.53
CA ALA A 64 6.60 -0.60 6.86
C ALA A 64 7.69 -0.36 7.93
N GLU A 65 8.86 -0.97 7.75
CA GLU A 65 9.99 -0.87 8.68
C GLU A 65 10.61 0.54 8.78
N HIS A 66 10.29 1.45 7.84
CA HIS A 66 10.69 2.87 7.94
C HIS A 66 9.92 3.63 9.02
N TYR A 67 8.76 3.12 9.45
CA TYR A 67 7.89 3.76 10.42
C TYR A 67 8.09 3.18 11.82
N LYS A 68 9.33 3.18 12.32
CA LYS A 68 9.70 2.50 13.59
C LYS A 68 8.89 2.95 14.82
N ASP A 69 8.34 4.16 14.78
CA ASP A 69 7.56 4.77 15.85
C ASP A 69 6.04 4.68 15.62
N TRP A 70 5.56 3.77 14.76
CA TRP A 70 4.12 3.61 14.49
C TRP A 70 3.32 3.33 15.78
N ALA A 71 3.94 2.67 16.76
CA ALA A 71 3.36 2.38 18.08
C ALA A 71 3.61 3.48 19.14
N HIS A 72 4.46 4.47 18.84
CA HIS A 72 4.76 5.54 19.78
C HIS A 72 3.51 6.41 20.00
N ASP A 73 3.31 6.87 21.24
CA ASP A 73 2.17 7.70 21.66
C ASP A 73 0.78 7.08 21.47
N SER A 74 0.68 5.76 21.30
CA SER A 74 -0.59 5.04 21.09
C SER A 74 -1.40 5.53 19.88
N ILE A 75 -0.73 6.10 18.87
CA ILE A 75 -1.37 6.58 17.64
C ILE A 75 -1.99 5.40 16.89
N TYR A 76 -1.28 4.27 16.83
CA TYR A 76 -1.82 2.98 16.40
C TYR A 76 -1.71 1.97 17.54
N ASN A 77 -2.84 1.40 17.93
CA ASN A 77 -2.91 0.31 18.90
C ASN A 77 -2.87 -1.08 18.23
N ASP A 78 -2.90 -1.11 16.90
CA ASP A 78 -3.01 -2.32 16.10
C ASP A 78 -2.14 -2.19 14.84
N LEU A 79 -1.21 -3.14 14.68
CA LEU A 79 -0.33 -3.23 13.52
C LEU A 79 -1.12 -3.52 12.24
N VAL A 80 -2.21 -4.30 12.34
CA VAL A 80 -3.06 -4.60 11.20
C VAL A 80 -3.69 -3.32 10.65
N LEU A 81 -4.28 -2.50 11.53
CA LEU A 81 -4.84 -1.20 11.13
C LEU A 81 -3.78 -0.27 10.50
N PHE A 82 -2.56 -0.25 11.06
CA PHE A 82 -1.46 0.53 10.52
C PHE A 82 -1.10 0.12 9.08
N GLU A 83 -0.89 -1.18 8.84
CA GLU A 83 -0.57 -1.70 7.51
C GLU A 83 -1.72 -1.51 6.53
N GLN A 84 -2.98 -1.63 6.97
CA GLN A 84 -4.14 -1.31 6.15
C GLN A 84 -4.17 0.15 5.70
N HIS A 85 -3.88 1.11 6.58
CA HIS A 85 -3.82 2.52 6.22
C HIS A 85 -2.67 2.82 5.25
N ILE A 86 -1.50 2.21 5.43
CA ILE A 86 -0.38 2.31 4.46
C ILE A 86 -0.78 1.71 3.10
N ALA A 87 -1.43 0.55 3.10
CA ALA A 87 -1.95 -0.07 1.89
C ALA A 87 -3.02 0.79 1.20
N GLU A 88 -3.85 1.52 1.96
CA GLU A 88 -4.80 2.50 1.41
C GLU A 88 -4.11 3.68 0.72
N LEU A 89 -3.01 4.21 1.28
CA LEU A 89 -2.20 5.27 0.66
C LEU A 89 -1.35 4.77 -0.53
N SER A 90 -1.16 3.46 -0.65
CA SER A 90 -0.36 2.91 -1.75
C SER A 90 -1.09 3.00 -3.09
N SER A 91 -0.34 3.19 -4.16
CA SER A 91 -0.81 3.01 -5.54
C SER A 91 -0.76 1.55 -5.96
N ILE A 92 0.24 0.83 -5.45
CA ILE A 92 0.50 -0.58 -5.67
C ILE A 92 1.04 -1.17 -4.36
N ILE A 93 0.61 -2.39 -4.05
CA ILE A 93 1.13 -3.19 -2.94
C ILE A 93 1.95 -4.30 -3.58
N VAL A 94 3.27 -4.18 -3.56
CA VAL A 94 4.18 -5.20 -4.05
C VAL A 94 4.44 -6.18 -2.93
N LEU A 95 3.98 -7.41 -3.09
CA LEU A 95 4.04 -8.43 -2.05
C LEU A 95 4.84 -9.64 -2.54
N ILE A 96 6.06 -9.78 -2.02
CA ILE A 96 6.95 -10.88 -2.37
C ILE A 96 6.85 -11.97 -1.30
N LEU A 97 6.37 -13.16 -1.67
CA LEU A 97 6.13 -14.26 -0.73
C LEU A 97 7.42 -14.99 -0.35
N GLU A 98 8.25 -14.32 0.44
CA GLU A 98 9.57 -14.82 0.86
C GLU A 98 9.81 -14.73 2.38
N SER A 99 8.79 -14.32 3.15
CA SER A 99 8.84 -14.25 4.62
C SER A 99 7.50 -14.66 5.25
N PRO A 100 7.47 -15.10 6.52
CA PRO A 100 6.22 -15.37 7.23
C PRO A 100 5.28 -14.16 7.28
N GLY A 101 5.83 -12.95 7.43
CA GLY A 101 5.06 -11.69 7.40
C GLY A 101 4.36 -11.50 6.07
N ALA A 102 5.07 -11.65 4.95
CA ALA A 102 4.48 -11.51 3.62
C ALA A 102 3.37 -12.53 3.32
N ILE A 103 3.47 -13.74 3.89
CA ILE A 103 2.43 -14.76 3.77
C ILE A 103 1.19 -14.35 4.59
N ALA A 104 1.36 -13.79 5.78
CA ALA A 104 0.26 -13.27 6.59
C ALA A 104 -0.41 -12.06 5.92
N GLU A 105 0.38 -11.12 5.42
CA GLU A 105 -0.08 -9.95 4.64
C GLU A 105 -0.88 -10.38 3.41
N LEU A 106 -0.47 -11.45 2.71
CA LEU A 106 -1.24 -11.99 1.58
C LEU A 106 -2.65 -12.41 2.02
N GLY A 107 -2.75 -13.10 3.16
CA GLY A 107 -4.03 -13.47 3.75
C GLY A 107 -4.90 -12.25 4.05
N LEU A 108 -4.33 -11.24 4.72
CA LEU A 108 -5.02 -10.01 5.07
C LEU A 108 -5.48 -9.24 3.83
N PHE A 109 -4.55 -8.89 2.94
CA PHE A 109 -4.81 -8.01 1.80
C PHE A 109 -5.66 -8.67 0.71
N SER A 110 -5.57 -10.00 0.54
CA SER A 110 -6.40 -10.72 -0.44
C SER A 110 -7.89 -10.72 -0.10
N THR A 111 -8.27 -10.49 1.17
CA THR A 111 -9.70 -10.45 1.57
C THR A 111 -10.33 -9.06 1.46
N ILE A 112 -9.54 -8.01 1.24
CA ILE A 112 -10.01 -6.63 1.26
C ILE A 112 -10.14 -6.11 -0.17
N ASP A 113 -11.38 -5.81 -0.57
CA ASP A 113 -11.75 -5.45 -1.94
C ASP A 113 -10.83 -4.43 -2.60
N VAL A 114 -10.57 -3.32 -1.91
CA VAL A 114 -9.74 -2.22 -2.41
C VAL A 114 -8.27 -2.58 -2.56
N PHE A 115 -7.76 -3.56 -1.80
CA PHE A 115 -6.35 -3.97 -1.86
C PHE A 115 -6.11 -5.02 -2.94
N ARG A 116 -7.07 -5.89 -3.23
CA ARG A 116 -6.97 -6.89 -4.31
C ARG A 116 -6.63 -6.27 -5.66
N GLU A 117 -7.15 -5.07 -5.94
CA GLU A 117 -6.86 -4.31 -7.17
C GLU A 117 -5.46 -3.70 -7.19
N LYS A 118 -4.86 -3.49 -6.01
CA LYS A 118 -3.53 -2.89 -5.85
C LYS A 118 -2.42 -3.93 -5.72
N LEU A 119 -2.75 -5.16 -5.34
CA LEU A 119 -1.77 -6.23 -5.12
C LEU A 119 -1.03 -6.59 -6.42
N LEU A 120 0.29 -6.69 -6.31
CA LEU A 120 1.18 -7.35 -7.25
C LEU A 120 1.97 -8.39 -6.46
N VAL A 121 1.59 -9.66 -6.64
CA VAL A 121 2.12 -10.77 -5.83
C VAL A 121 3.23 -11.47 -6.61
N PHE A 122 4.39 -11.63 -5.99
CA PHE A 122 5.49 -12.44 -6.53
C PHE A 122 5.56 -13.77 -5.76
N VAL A 123 5.57 -14.90 -6.48
CA VAL A 123 5.65 -16.26 -5.90
C VAL A 123 6.77 -17.07 -6.53
N ASP A 124 7.61 -17.72 -5.71
CA ASP A 124 8.67 -18.58 -6.27
C ASP A 124 8.02 -19.78 -6.96
N SER A 125 8.51 -20.12 -8.15
CA SER A 125 7.99 -21.20 -8.98
C SER A 125 7.91 -22.56 -8.26
N GLN A 126 8.76 -22.84 -7.28
CA GLN A 126 8.67 -24.04 -6.45
C GLN A 126 7.40 -24.03 -5.59
N TYR A 127 7.08 -22.90 -4.95
CA TYR A 127 5.87 -22.76 -4.15
C TYR A 127 4.62 -22.68 -5.03
N TYR A 128 4.72 -22.02 -6.20
CA TYR A 128 3.62 -21.92 -7.14
C TYR A 128 3.18 -23.29 -7.70
N LYS A 129 4.14 -24.19 -7.94
CA LYS A 129 3.87 -25.57 -8.43
C LYS A 129 3.42 -26.51 -7.33
N THR A 130 3.60 -26.14 -6.06
CA THR A 130 3.26 -26.99 -4.91
C THR A 130 1.81 -26.79 -4.50
N SER A 131 1.08 -27.89 -4.37
CA SER A 131 -0.27 -27.88 -3.78
C SER A 131 -0.17 -27.48 -2.29
N SER A 132 -0.45 -26.22 -2.00
CA SER A 132 -0.34 -25.61 -0.67
C SER A 132 -1.52 -24.68 -0.44
N PHE A 133 -1.81 -24.35 0.83
CA PHE A 133 -2.85 -23.37 1.13
C PHE A 133 -2.52 -21.99 0.53
N ILE A 134 -1.24 -21.62 0.43
CA ILE A 134 -0.82 -20.37 -0.23
C ILE A 134 -1.25 -20.37 -1.70
N LYS A 135 -0.92 -21.45 -2.44
CA LYS A 135 -1.26 -21.54 -3.87
C LYS A 135 -2.76 -21.72 -4.10
N LEU A 136 -3.41 -22.65 -3.41
CA LEU A 136 -4.82 -23.02 -3.61
C LEU A 136 -5.82 -22.08 -2.94
N GLY A 137 -5.36 -21.27 -1.98
CA GLY A 137 -6.17 -20.29 -1.26
C GLY A 137 -6.02 -18.90 -1.87
N PRO A 138 -5.31 -17.97 -1.22
CA PRO A 138 -5.30 -16.56 -1.62
C PRO A 138 -4.74 -16.30 -3.02
N VAL A 139 -3.73 -17.06 -3.49
CA VAL A 139 -3.21 -16.89 -4.86
C VAL A 139 -4.26 -17.32 -5.90
N ASP A 140 -4.83 -18.52 -5.78
CA ASP A 140 -5.87 -19.02 -6.69
C ASP A 140 -7.12 -18.12 -6.67
N PHE A 141 -7.50 -17.62 -5.50
CA PHE A 141 -8.60 -16.68 -5.33
C PHE A 141 -8.36 -15.37 -6.10
N LEU A 142 -7.17 -14.77 -5.98
CA LEU A 142 -6.82 -13.56 -6.74
C LEU A 142 -6.80 -13.81 -8.25
N GLU A 143 -6.24 -14.94 -8.69
CA GLU A 143 -6.13 -15.29 -10.11
C GLU A 143 -7.49 -15.55 -10.76
N LYS A 144 -8.30 -16.44 -10.18
CA LYS A 144 -9.56 -16.90 -10.78
C LYS A 144 -10.70 -15.93 -10.60
N ASN A 145 -10.81 -15.30 -9.42
CA ASN A 145 -11.97 -14.48 -9.10
C ASN A 145 -11.74 -13.01 -9.46
N HIS A 146 -10.49 -12.56 -9.53
CA HIS A 146 -10.15 -11.15 -9.73
C HIS A 146 -9.22 -10.88 -10.92
N GLY A 147 -8.79 -11.93 -11.65
CA GLY A 147 -7.87 -11.76 -12.78
C GLY A 147 -6.52 -11.15 -12.40
N ASN A 148 -6.19 -11.14 -11.10
CA ASN A 148 -4.93 -10.62 -10.61
C ASN A 148 -3.90 -11.76 -10.56
N ILE A 149 -3.17 -11.89 -11.67
CA ILE A 149 -2.22 -12.97 -11.88
C ILE A 149 -0.93 -12.70 -11.11
N ALA A 150 -0.43 -13.71 -10.38
CA ALA A 150 0.84 -13.64 -9.69
C ALA A 150 2.02 -13.66 -10.68
N GLU A 151 3.05 -12.90 -10.36
CA GLU A 151 4.34 -12.95 -11.05
C GLU A 151 5.14 -14.14 -10.50
N VAL A 152 5.52 -15.07 -11.39
CA VAL A 152 6.14 -16.35 -10.98
C VAL A 152 7.56 -16.43 -11.50
N HIS A 153 8.53 -16.39 -10.60
CA HIS A 153 9.96 -16.45 -10.92
C HIS A 153 10.68 -17.48 -10.05
N ARG A 154 11.97 -17.71 -10.32
CA ARG A 154 12.79 -18.67 -9.56
C ARG A 154 13.93 -17.92 -8.89
N TRP A 155 13.84 -17.68 -7.59
CA TRP A 155 14.86 -16.97 -6.81
C TRP A 155 15.32 -17.73 -5.56
N LEU A 156 14.71 -18.87 -5.26
CA LEU A 156 15.24 -19.78 -4.24
C LEU A 156 16.18 -20.80 -4.87
N ASN A 157 17.07 -21.36 -4.06
CA ASN A 157 17.87 -22.53 -4.44
C ASN A 157 17.12 -23.84 -4.12
N ASN A 158 17.77 -24.99 -4.35
CA ASN A 158 17.17 -26.30 -4.09
C ASN A 158 16.91 -26.59 -2.61
N ARG A 159 17.47 -25.80 -1.69
CA ARG A 159 17.24 -25.87 -0.24
C ARG A 159 16.16 -24.90 0.24
N LEU A 160 15.41 -24.27 -0.68
CA LEU A 160 14.38 -23.27 -0.38
C LEU A 160 14.92 -22.02 0.34
N GLN A 161 16.18 -21.67 0.08
CA GLN A 161 16.81 -20.45 0.59
C GLN A 161 16.97 -19.45 -0.56
N VAL A 162 16.90 -18.15 -0.29
CA VAL A 162 17.16 -17.12 -1.30
C VAL A 162 18.55 -17.33 -1.89
N ASP A 163 18.60 -17.30 -3.23
CA ASP A 163 19.81 -17.28 -4.00
C ASP A 163 20.04 -15.86 -4.54
N GLY A 164 21.11 -15.22 -4.07
CA GLY A 164 21.39 -13.83 -4.39
C GLY A 164 21.71 -13.59 -5.87
N GLU A 165 22.32 -14.57 -6.55
CA GLU A 165 22.61 -14.48 -7.99
C GLU A 165 21.31 -14.54 -8.79
N LEU A 166 20.43 -15.51 -8.48
CA LEU A 166 19.12 -15.60 -9.12
C LEU A 166 18.26 -14.36 -8.86
N ALA A 167 18.28 -13.82 -7.65
CA ALA A 167 17.54 -12.60 -7.31
C ALA A 167 18.08 -11.38 -8.09
N GLU A 168 19.40 -11.25 -8.22
CA GLU A 168 20.04 -10.18 -8.99
C GLU A 168 19.72 -10.28 -10.49
N ASP A 169 19.74 -11.47 -11.07
CA ASP A 169 19.39 -11.72 -12.48
C ASP A 169 17.94 -11.29 -12.79
N LEU A 170 17.02 -11.46 -11.82
CA LEU A 170 15.62 -11.12 -11.96
C LEU A 170 15.30 -9.64 -11.74
N GLN A 171 16.21 -8.85 -11.15
CA GLN A 171 15.91 -7.52 -10.61
C GLN A 171 15.27 -6.56 -11.65
N ALA A 172 15.75 -6.59 -12.90
CA ALA A 172 15.26 -5.74 -13.97
C ALA A 172 13.85 -6.15 -14.42
N GLU A 173 13.59 -7.45 -14.51
CA GLU A 173 12.30 -8.01 -14.91
C GLU A 173 11.21 -7.69 -13.88
N ILE A 174 11.48 -7.93 -12.60
CA ILE A 174 10.53 -7.68 -11.52
C ILE A 174 10.26 -6.18 -11.34
N ALA A 175 11.26 -5.31 -11.55
CA ALA A 175 11.07 -3.86 -11.53
C ALA A 175 10.19 -3.40 -12.71
N GLU A 176 10.34 -4.00 -13.89
CA GLU A 176 9.47 -3.69 -15.02
C GLU A 176 8.03 -4.16 -14.78
N ALA A 177 7.82 -5.30 -14.13
CA ALA A 177 6.48 -5.73 -13.72
C ALA A 177 5.78 -4.69 -12.82
N VAL A 178 6.52 -4.13 -11.84
CA VAL A 178 6.03 -3.03 -10.99
C VAL A 178 5.68 -1.79 -11.82
N ARG A 179 6.60 -1.33 -12.69
CA ARG A 179 6.40 -0.14 -13.54
C ARG A 179 5.25 -0.31 -14.52
N SER A 180 5.11 -1.50 -15.12
CA SER A 180 4.00 -1.86 -16.02
C SER A 180 2.66 -1.83 -15.29
N ARG A 181 2.60 -2.33 -14.05
CA ARG A 181 1.38 -2.27 -13.24
C ARG A 181 1.00 -0.83 -12.89
N LEU A 182 1.99 0.01 -12.57
CA LEU A 182 1.78 1.43 -12.29
C LEU A 182 1.29 2.21 -13.52
N SER A 183 1.87 1.97 -14.70
CA SER A 183 1.50 2.70 -15.93
C SER A 183 0.13 2.33 -16.49
N LYS A 184 -0.30 1.06 -16.31
CA LYS A 184 -1.64 0.60 -16.71
C LYS A 184 -2.76 1.17 -15.83
N LYS A 185 -2.43 1.62 -14.61
CA LYS A 185 -3.43 2.13 -13.67
C LYS A 185 -3.89 3.52 -14.11
N LYS A 186 -5.09 3.62 -14.68
CA LYS A 186 -5.71 4.90 -14.98
C LYS A 186 -6.18 5.55 -13.67
N ILE A 187 -5.48 6.59 -13.23
CA ILE A 187 -5.89 7.37 -12.06
C ILE A 187 -6.91 8.41 -12.52
N THR A 188 -8.16 8.24 -12.11
CA THR A 188 -9.25 9.16 -12.44
C THR A 188 -9.83 9.75 -11.17
N GLU A 189 -10.48 10.89 -11.32
CA GLU A 189 -11.32 11.42 -10.26
C GLU A 189 -12.44 10.45 -9.88
N LYS A 190 -12.72 10.35 -8.58
CA LYS A 190 -13.78 9.52 -8.02
C LYS A 190 -14.74 10.38 -7.20
N PRO A 191 -16.04 10.03 -7.11
CA PRO A 191 -16.92 10.64 -6.11
C PRO A 191 -16.30 10.50 -4.71
N PHE A 192 -16.41 11.54 -3.90
CA PHE A 192 -16.02 11.45 -2.50
C PHE A 192 -16.85 10.37 -1.80
N ASN A 193 -16.20 9.61 -0.92
CA ASN A 193 -16.83 8.54 -0.18
C ASN A 193 -16.33 8.61 1.26
N ARG A 194 -17.20 9.10 2.15
CA ARG A 194 -16.91 9.28 3.57
C ARG A 194 -16.53 7.98 4.31
N ASN A 195 -16.92 6.83 3.77
CA ASN A 195 -16.61 5.53 4.34
C ASN A 195 -15.22 5.00 3.92
N GLN A 196 -14.58 5.63 2.92
CA GLN A 196 -13.21 5.30 2.55
C GLN A 196 -12.22 6.16 3.34
N TRP A 197 -11.31 5.51 4.05
CA TRP A 197 -10.39 6.21 4.94
C TRP A 197 -9.45 7.14 4.18
N LEU A 198 -8.92 6.72 3.01
CA LEU A 198 -8.10 7.60 2.16
C LEU A 198 -8.82 8.90 1.78
N HIS A 199 -10.09 8.82 1.36
CA HIS A 199 -10.86 10.00 0.96
C HIS A 199 -11.00 10.97 2.13
N PHE A 200 -11.30 10.44 3.31
CA PHE A 200 -11.39 11.23 4.53
C PHE A 200 -10.05 11.85 4.95
N ALA A 201 -8.94 11.10 4.83
CA ALA A 201 -7.61 11.61 5.11
C ALA A 201 -7.23 12.77 4.18
N LEU A 202 -7.53 12.65 2.88
CA LEU A 202 -7.30 13.72 1.91
C LEU A 202 -8.14 14.96 2.22
N LEU A 203 -9.41 14.79 2.63
CA LEU A 203 -10.25 15.90 3.08
C LEU A 203 -9.64 16.62 4.28
N VAL A 204 -9.11 15.90 5.27
CA VAL A 204 -8.44 16.50 6.43
C VAL A 204 -7.22 17.32 5.99
N CYS A 205 -6.41 16.80 5.05
CA CYS A 205 -5.29 17.56 4.49
C CYS A 205 -5.76 18.83 3.78
N ASP A 206 -6.77 18.74 2.91
CA ASP A 206 -7.33 19.90 2.20
C ASP A 206 -7.85 20.97 3.17
N LEU A 207 -8.48 20.56 4.28
CA LEU A 207 -8.92 21.49 5.32
C LEU A 207 -7.72 22.15 6.03
N LEU A 208 -6.70 21.38 6.40
CA LEU A 208 -5.48 21.92 7.02
C LEU A 208 -4.79 22.93 6.11
N ASP A 209 -4.67 22.63 4.82
CA ASP A 209 -4.07 23.52 3.83
C ASP A 209 -4.89 24.80 3.67
N LEU A 210 -6.21 24.68 3.54
CA LEU A 210 -7.10 25.80 3.27
C LEU A 210 -7.24 26.75 4.47
N TYR A 211 -7.17 26.23 5.69
CA TYR A 211 -7.20 27.05 6.90
C TYR A 211 -5.83 27.43 7.44
N SER A 212 -4.76 26.84 6.91
CA SER A 212 -3.34 27.02 7.26
C SER A 212 -2.95 26.67 8.71
N ALA A 213 -3.85 26.83 9.69
CA ALA A 213 -3.70 26.39 11.06
C ALA A 213 -5.09 26.10 11.66
N LEU A 214 -5.39 24.82 11.88
CA LEU A 214 -6.54 24.36 12.66
C LEU A 214 -6.06 23.57 13.86
N THR A 215 -6.64 23.84 15.02
CA THR A 215 -6.51 22.95 16.16
C THR A 215 -7.30 21.66 15.92
N VAL A 216 -6.91 20.56 16.57
CA VAL A 216 -7.67 19.29 16.53
C VAL A 216 -9.13 19.49 16.93
N ARG A 217 -9.41 20.42 17.85
CA ARG A 217 -10.76 20.74 18.30
C ARG A 217 -11.59 21.39 17.19
N GLU A 218 -11.01 22.33 16.44
CA GLU A 218 -11.70 22.98 15.31
C GLU A 218 -11.93 22.00 14.16
N LEU A 219 -10.95 21.15 13.87
CA LEU A 219 -11.10 20.08 12.88
C LEU A 219 -12.27 19.15 13.26
N ARG A 220 -12.33 18.71 14.53
CA ARG A 220 -13.44 17.88 15.03
C ARG A 220 -14.78 18.60 14.96
N SER A 221 -14.84 19.89 15.32
CA SER A 221 -16.06 20.67 15.22
C SER A 221 -16.59 20.74 13.79
N PHE A 222 -15.70 20.98 12.82
CA PHE A 222 -16.06 20.99 11.39
C PHE A 222 -16.63 19.65 10.92
N LEU A 223 -16.00 18.55 11.35
CA LEU A 223 -16.41 17.19 10.97
C LEU A 223 -17.71 16.76 11.67
N ASP A 224 -17.92 17.17 12.92
CA ASP A 224 -19.12 16.85 13.71
C ASP A 224 -20.34 17.68 13.30
N GLU A 225 -20.18 18.96 12.94
CA GLU A 225 -21.28 19.85 12.50
C GLU A 225 -22.04 19.36 11.27
N GLN A 226 -21.46 18.41 10.55
CA GLN A 226 -21.97 17.90 9.29
C GLN A 226 -22.27 16.39 9.34
N ASP A 227 -22.25 15.81 10.54
CA ASP A 227 -22.51 14.38 10.77
C ASP A 227 -21.53 13.46 10.01
N TYR A 228 -20.27 13.90 9.88
CA TYR A 228 -19.22 13.21 9.10
C TYR A 228 -18.35 12.28 9.96
N ARG A 229 -18.83 11.78 11.09
CA ARG A 229 -18.08 10.76 11.85
C ARG A 229 -17.90 9.51 11.00
N LYS A 230 -16.68 8.94 11.02
CA LYS A 230 -16.49 7.53 10.68
C LYS A 230 -17.48 6.74 11.53
N ALA A 231 -18.34 5.93 10.92
CA ALA A 231 -19.09 4.92 11.65
C ALA A 231 -18.08 4.15 12.51
N ASN A 232 -18.31 4.17 13.82
CA ASN A 232 -17.36 3.74 14.85
C ASN A 232 -16.52 2.54 14.42
N THR A 233 -15.19 2.71 14.37
CA THR A 233 -14.26 1.60 14.54
C THR A 233 -14.33 1.19 16.01
N SER A 234 -15.15 0.17 16.27
CA SER A 234 -15.06 -0.68 17.47
C SER A 234 -13.79 -1.52 17.43
#